data_AF-Q63GP0-F1
#
_entry.id   AF-Q63GP0-F1
#
_cell.length_a   1.000
_cell.length_b   1.000
_cell.length_c   1.000
_cell.angle_alpha   90.00
_cell.angle_beta   90.00
_cell.angle_gamma   90.00
#
_symmetry.space_group_name_H-M   'P 1'
#
loop_
_entity.id
_entity.type
_entity.pdbx_description
1 polymer ?
#
loop_
_entity_poly.entity_id
_entity_poly.type
_entity_poly.pdbx_seq_one_letter_code
_entity_poly.pdbx_strand_id
1 'polypeptide(L)'
;MMIKIAVVGSKEFMETLLPIAHKLEEIEIDPYVYLHPAESSELLKRLKPCDFIFFSGALPYYMAKEIREQLRIPSTYLQQDETTVASSILSVMYHQGVQPHKISIDLVDRSFIINVFHDIGIKESPQVFDYENMLWSKDEINRVIDFHVAKYQSGEAHLALTSIHAVYDELQKIGIPSERMIDPKQSIIQGLKDAKIKAELAKSHSATVGACIISSLELRDGLLEKLDVISKELRGSFKTIDEMTFILYTTRGDIESIIKTNMINNLFASIEGTIAIGFGYGKTVKEAEQNAKIAQGFAKNNPIDHCFYILTSDKELFGPFPKEQRVQSLKNDNPELMKIAKETKLSPANLSKIIQFSQSHPSLKFTAADLSEYLQVTRRSTERLLKKLVDYGYVHICGEEMPYQQGRPRAIYELNLPLSLSF
;
A
#
# COMPACT_ATOMS: atom_id res chain seq x y z
N MET A 1 6.56 -22.71 -10.32
CA MET A 1 5.09 -22.72 -10.12
C MET A 1 4.49 -21.80 -11.16
N MET A 2 3.46 -22.21 -11.91
CA MET A 2 2.87 -21.35 -12.95
C MET A 2 2.13 -20.17 -12.30
N ILE A 3 2.50 -18.94 -12.67
CA ILE A 3 1.87 -17.69 -12.22
C ILE A 3 0.92 -17.18 -13.31
N LYS A 4 -0.35 -17.00 -12.95
CA LYS A 4 -1.38 -16.46 -13.84
C LYS A 4 -1.43 -14.94 -13.74
N ILE A 5 -1.09 -14.25 -14.82
CA ILE A 5 -1.10 -12.79 -14.89
C ILE A 5 -2.25 -12.37 -15.80
N ALA A 6 -3.23 -11.68 -15.21
CA ALA A 6 -4.23 -10.97 -16.00
C ALA A 6 -3.60 -9.71 -16.57
N VAL A 7 -3.51 -9.60 -17.89
CA VAL A 7 -2.96 -8.41 -18.54
C VAL A 7 -4.11 -7.53 -18.99
N VAL A 8 -4.09 -6.24 -18.66
CA VAL A 8 -5.10 -5.25 -19.10
C VAL A 8 -4.42 -4.26 -20.02
N GLY A 9 -4.76 -4.25 -21.30
CA GLY A 9 -4.05 -3.46 -22.30
C GLY A 9 -4.80 -3.27 -23.60
N SER A 10 -4.30 -2.41 -24.48
CA SER A 10 -4.85 -2.31 -25.84
C SER A 10 -4.54 -3.56 -26.66
N LYS A 11 -5.18 -3.68 -27.82
CA LYS A 11 -4.93 -4.76 -28.76
C LYS A 11 -3.47 -4.83 -29.20
N GLU A 12 -2.87 -3.70 -29.52
CA GLU A 12 -1.51 -3.60 -30.07
C GLU A 12 -0.45 -3.92 -29.02
N PHE A 13 -0.70 -3.53 -27.77
CA PHE A 13 0.14 -3.95 -26.66
C PHE A 13 0.14 -5.48 -26.52
N MET A 14 -1.03 -6.10 -26.62
CA MET A 14 -1.17 -7.56 -26.51
C MET A 14 -0.49 -8.30 -27.65
N GLU A 15 -0.58 -7.79 -28.88
CA GLU A 15 0.12 -8.34 -30.04
C GLU A 15 1.64 -8.35 -29.85
N THR A 16 2.18 -7.35 -29.14
CA THR A 16 3.60 -7.27 -28.79
C THR A 16 3.95 -8.17 -27.59
N LEU A 17 3.10 -8.19 -26.56
CA LEU A 17 3.36 -8.89 -25.30
C LEU A 17 3.25 -10.41 -25.43
N LEU A 18 2.24 -10.94 -26.11
CA LEU A 18 1.99 -12.39 -26.14
C LEU A 18 3.17 -13.20 -26.70
N PRO A 19 3.82 -12.82 -27.83
CA PRO A 19 5.02 -13.51 -28.32
C PRO A 19 6.22 -13.45 -27.38
N ILE A 20 6.32 -12.39 -26.56
CA ILE A 20 7.37 -12.23 -25.56
C ILE A 20 7.06 -13.16 -24.37
N ALA A 21 5.83 -13.11 -23.86
CA ALA A 21 5.39 -13.89 -22.70
C ALA A 21 5.48 -15.41 -22.95
N HIS A 22 5.18 -15.88 -24.16
CA HIS A 22 5.34 -17.29 -24.52
C HIS A 22 6.77 -17.84 -24.36
N LYS A 23 7.78 -16.97 -24.32
CA LYS A 23 9.19 -17.34 -24.12
C LYS A 23 9.61 -17.29 -22.65
N LEU A 24 8.75 -16.80 -21.76
CA LEU A 24 9.02 -16.72 -20.34
C LEU A 24 8.46 -17.95 -19.63
N GLU A 25 9.32 -18.61 -18.87
CA GLU A 25 8.93 -19.80 -18.12
C GLU A 25 8.05 -19.44 -16.92
N GLU A 26 7.07 -20.30 -16.65
CA GLU A 26 6.18 -20.23 -15.49
C GLU A 26 5.29 -18.97 -15.42
N ILE A 27 5.04 -18.32 -16.57
CA ILE A 27 4.08 -17.22 -16.69
C ILE A 27 2.96 -17.66 -17.66
N GLU A 28 1.71 -17.56 -17.22
CA GLU A 28 0.51 -17.72 -18.03
C GLU A 28 -0.20 -16.37 -18.14
N ILE A 29 -0.49 -15.92 -19.37
CA ILE A 29 -1.17 -14.64 -19.62
C ILE A 29 -2.66 -14.88 -19.85
N ASP A 30 -3.52 -14.17 -19.10
CA ASP A 30 -4.96 -14.05 -19.36
C ASP A 30 -5.25 -12.62 -19.88
N PRO A 31 -5.52 -12.43 -21.18
CA PRO A 31 -5.61 -11.10 -21.78
C PRO A 31 -7.00 -10.45 -21.58
N TYR A 32 -7.00 -9.18 -21.19
CA TYR A 32 -8.16 -8.29 -21.08
C TYR A 32 -7.92 -7.07 -21.97
N VAL A 33 -8.50 -7.11 -23.17
CA VAL A 33 -8.24 -6.12 -24.22
C VAL A 33 -9.26 -4.98 -24.14
N TYR A 34 -8.79 -3.74 -24.10
CA TYR A 34 -9.63 -2.54 -24.24
C TYR A 34 -9.39 -1.84 -25.59
N LEU A 35 -10.37 -1.03 -26.02
CA LEU A 35 -10.15 -0.01 -27.06
C LEU A 35 -9.75 1.32 -26.41
N HIS A 36 -10.38 1.65 -25.28
CA HIS A 36 -10.10 2.87 -24.52
C HIS A 36 -9.72 2.55 -23.06
N PRO A 37 -8.70 3.19 -22.46
CA PRO A 37 -8.26 2.90 -21.09
C PRO A 37 -9.36 2.98 -20.02
N ALA A 38 -10.40 3.79 -20.24
CA ALA A 38 -11.57 3.91 -19.35
C ALA A 38 -12.38 2.60 -19.21
N GLU A 39 -12.24 1.66 -20.14
CA GLU A 39 -12.91 0.35 -20.07
C GLU A 39 -12.25 -0.59 -19.05
N SER A 40 -11.05 -0.25 -18.55
CA SER A 40 -10.28 -1.10 -17.63
C SER A 40 -11.06 -1.49 -16.38
N SER A 41 -11.86 -0.58 -15.83
CA SER A 41 -12.75 -0.85 -14.70
C SER A 41 -13.77 -1.95 -15.00
N GLU A 42 -14.44 -1.89 -16.17
CA GLU A 42 -15.40 -2.91 -16.57
C GLU A 42 -14.74 -4.26 -16.85
N LEU A 43 -13.52 -4.25 -17.41
CA LEU A 43 -12.73 -5.46 -17.62
C LEU A 43 -12.40 -6.16 -16.29
N LEU A 44 -12.03 -5.40 -15.25
CA LEU A 44 -11.75 -5.97 -13.93
C LEU A 44 -12.98 -6.60 -13.26
N LYS A 45 -14.21 -6.17 -13.59
CA LYS A 45 -15.43 -6.82 -13.05
C LYS A 45 -15.61 -8.25 -13.54
N ARG A 46 -14.99 -8.60 -14.68
CA ARG A 46 -15.06 -9.92 -15.31
C ARG A 46 -13.78 -10.74 -15.10
N LEU A 47 -12.91 -10.28 -14.20
CA LEU A 47 -11.62 -10.88 -13.92
C LEU A 47 -11.80 -12.32 -13.42
N LYS A 48 -11.15 -13.27 -14.09
CA LYS A 48 -11.03 -14.65 -13.63
C LYS A 48 -10.00 -14.74 -12.49
N PRO A 49 -10.00 -15.82 -11.70
CA PRO A 49 -8.97 -16.03 -10.69
C PRO A 49 -7.56 -15.95 -11.29
N CYS A 50 -6.78 -14.97 -10.85
CA CYS A 50 -5.40 -14.76 -11.25
C CYS A 50 -4.54 -14.39 -10.04
N ASP A 51 -3.22 -14.43 -10.25
CA ASP A 51 -2.23 -14.20 -9.20
C ASP A 51 -1.70 -12.77 -9.20
N PHE A 52 -1.84 -12.08 -10.34
CA PHE A 52 -1.36 -10.74 -10.56
C PHE A 52 -2.18 -10.03 -11.65
N ILE A 53 -2.27 -8.70 -11.58
CA ILE A 53 -2.85 -7.85 -12.63
C ILE A 53 -1.76 -6.93 -13.19
N PHE A 54 -1.45 -7.05 -14.48
CA PHE A 54 -0.43 -6.26 -15.16
C PHE A 54 -1.08 -5.36 -16.21
N PHE A 55 -0.99 -4.04 -16.00
CA PHE A 55 -1.55 -3.07 -16.92
C PHE A 55 -0.52 -2.64 -17.96
N SER A 56 -0.95 -2.37 -19.19
CA SER A 56 -0.07 -1.94 -20.28
C SER A 56 0.54 -0.54 -20.07
N GLY A 57 0.05 0.23 -19.10
CA GLY A 57 0.56 1.57 -18.80
C GLY A 57 -0.19 2.25 -17.67
N ALA A 58 0.18 3.48 -17.39
CA ALA A 58 -0.34 4.28 -16.27
C ALA A 58 -1.86 4.52 -16.35
N LEU A 59 -2.39 4.86 -17.53
CA LEU A 59 -3.81 5.19 -17.69
C LEU A 59 -4.77 4.07 -17.29
N PRO A 60 -4.69 2.86 -17.88
CA PRO A 60 -5.61 1.78 -17.50
C PRO A 60 -5.43 1.38 -16.03
N TYR A 61 -4.23 1.54 -15.47
CA TYR A 61 -3.98 1.33 -14.04
C TYR A 61 -4.74 2.33 -13.16
N TYR A 62 -4.63 3.63 -13.43
CA TYR A 62 -5.28 4.67 -12.63
C TYR A 62 -6.79 4.71 -12.83
N MET A 63 -7.28 4.54 -14.07
CA MET A 63 -8.72 4.52 -14.35
C MET A 63 -9.43 3.33 -13.69
N ALA A 64 -8.71 2.24 -13.44
CA ALA A 64 -9.23 1.06 -12.74
C ALA A 64 -9.10 1.14 -11.21
N LYS A 65 -8.63 2.26 -10.64
CA LYS A 65 -8.26 2.39 -9.21
C LYS A 65 -9.32 1.87 -8.24
N GLU A 66 -10.57 2.31 -8.39
CA GLU A 66 -11.64 2.00 -7.45
C GLU A 66 -11.89 0.49 -7.32
N ILE A 67 -11.95 -0.22 -8.45
CA ILE A 67 -12.18 -1.68 -8.47
C ILE A 67 -10.89 -2.40 -8.08
N ARG A 68 -9.75 -1.97 -8.64
CA ARG A 68 -8.43 -2.55 -8.37
C ARG A 68 -8.10 -2.57 -6.87
N GLU A 69 -8.37 -1.50 -6.15
CA GLU A 69 -8.10 -1.40 -4.70
C GLU A 69 -9.04 -2.26 -3.84
N GLN A 70 -10.20 -2.67 -4.38
CA GLN A 70 -11.08 -3.65 -3.74
C GLN A 70 -10.60 -5.09 -3.96
N LEU A 71 -9.80 -5.34 -5.00
CA LEU A 71 -9.23 -6.65 -5.27
C LEU A 71 -8.06 -6.94 -4.31
N ARG A 72 -7.90 -8.23 -3.96
CA ARG A 72 -6.78 -8.72 -3.14
C ARG A 72 -5.58 -9.16 -3.98
N ILE A 73 -5.64 -8.88 -5.27
CA ILE A 73 -4.67 -9.35 -6.25
C ILE A 73 -3.65 -8.22 -6.44
N PRO A 74 -2.35 -8.48 -6.23
CA PRO A 74 -1.33 -7.47 -6.46
C PRO A 74 -1.35 -7.03 -7.92
N SER A 75 -1.03 -5.76 -8.15
CA SER A 75 -1.08 -5.18 -9.48
C SER A 75 0.01 -4.16 -9.72
N THR A 76 0.43 -4.03 -10.97
CA THR A 76 1.35 -2.97 -11.42
C THR A 76 1.11 -2.66 -12.89
N TYR A 77 1.80 -1.67 -13.44
CA TYR A 77 1.73 -1.34 -14.85
C TYR A 77 3.13 -1.30 -15.46
N LEU A 78 3.22 -1.41 -16.79
CA LEU A 78 4.46 -1.19 -17.50
C LEU A 78 4.90 0.27 -17.33
N GLN A 79 5.95 0.48 -16.54
CA GLN A 79 6.52 1.81 -16.35
C GLN A 79 7.32 2.24 -17.57
N GLN A 80 7.21 3.53 -17.88
CA GLN A 80 8.06 4.18 -18.85
C GLN A 80 9.31 4.70 -18.18
N ASP A 81 10.39 4.76 -18.95
CA ASP A 81 11.71 5.21 -18.53
C ASP A 81 12.40 5.97 -19.68
N GLU A 82 13.60 6.49 -19.41
CA GLU A 82 14.44 7.15 -20.40
C GLU A 82 14.76 6.24 -21.60
N THR A 83 14.87 4.92 -21.39
CA THR A 83 15.10 3.94 -22.47
C THR A 83 13.97 3.93 -23.49
N THR A 84 12.72 3.93 -23.00
CA THR A 84 11.49 4.00 -23.79
C THR A 84 11.44 5.28 -24.60
N VAL A 85 11.73 6.41 -23.96
CA VAL A 85 11.76 7.73 -24.60
C VAL A 85 12.86 7.80 -25.66
N ALA A 86 14.09 7.45 -25.32
CA ALA A 86 15.24 7.50 -26.23
C ALA A 86 15.05 6.62 -27.46
N SER A 87 14.55 5.39 -27.27
CA SER A 87 14.29 4.45 -28.37
C SER A 87 13.20 4.99 -29.32
N SER A 88 12.16 5.60 -28.75
CA SER A 88 11.05 6.20 -29.52
C SER A 88 11.52 7.42 -30.32
N ILE A 89 12.29 8.31 -29.71
CA ILE A 89 12.88 9.48 -30.40
C ILE A 89 13.83 9.03 -31.51
N LEU A 90 14.70 8.05 -31.26
CA LEU A 90 15.60 7.50 -32.28
C LEU A 90 14.82 6.94 -33.46
N SER A 91 13.74 6.19 -33.21
CA SER A 91 12.86 5.66 -34.26
C SER A 91 12.25 6.78 -35.11
N VAL A 92 11.70 7.80 -34.47
CA VAL A 92 11.12 8.96 -35.17
C VAL A 92 12.18 9.68 -36.01
N MET A 93 13.37 9.93 -35.44
CA MET A 93 14.46 10.58 -36.17
C MET A 93 14.90 9.77 -37.39
N TYR A 94 15.00 8.45 -37.25
CA TYR A 94 15.50 7.58 -38.31
C TYR A 94 14.47 7.33 -39.42
N HIS A 95 13.21 7.05 -39.05
CA HIS A 95 12.16 6.68 -40.00
C HIS A 95 11.38 7.88 -40.56
N GLN A 96 11.17 8.92 -39.76
CA GLN A 96 10.36 10.09 -40.15
C GLN A 96 11.22 11.33 -40.47
N GLY A 97 12.52 11.32 -40.13
CA GLY A 97 13.40 12.47 -40.35
C GLY A 97 13.02 13.72 -39.54
N VAL A 98 12.21 13.57 -38.50
CA VAL A 98 11.74 14.67 -37.66
C VAL A 98 12.75 14.93 -36.54
N GLN A 99 13.14 16.20 -36.37
CA GLN A 99 14.04 16.61 -35.30
C GLN A 99 13.33 16.56 -33.94
N PRO A 100 14.02 16.19 -32.83
CA PRO A 100 13.36 15.97 -31.53
C PRO A 100 12.56 17.15 -31.00
N HIS A 101 13.02 18.39 -31.20
CA HIS A 101 12.33 19.59 -30.75
C HIS A 101 11.08 19.94 -31.59
N LYS A 102 10.85 19.24 -32.71
CA LYS A 102 9.65 19.30 -33.55
C LYS A 102 8.66 18.17 -33.25
N ILE A 103 8.87 17.44 -32.16
CA ILE A 103 7.97 16.38 -31.71
C ILE A 103 7.17 16.92 -30.52
N SER A 104 5.85 16.81 -30.58
CA SER A 104 4.98 16.98 -29.41
C SER A 104 4.85 15.64 -28.71
N ILE A 105 5.07 15.59 -27.40
CA ILE A 105 5.23 14.34 -26.64
C ILE A 105 4.29 14.36 -25.43
N ASP A 106 3.59 13.26 -25.15
CA ASP A 106 2.95 13.04 -23.84
C ASP A 106 3.74 12.04 -22.99
N LEU A 107 3.90 12.35 -21.70
CA LEU A 107 4.65 11.53 -20.76
C LEU A 107 4.06 11.59 -19.35
N VAL A 108 4.26 10.49 -18.61
CA VAL A 108 3.94 10.45 -17.18
C VAL A 108 4.85 11.33 -16.35
N ASP A 109 6.11 11.49 -16.77
CA ASP A 109 7.08 12.36 -16.10
C ASP A 109 7.94 13.03 -17.17
N ARG A 110 7.90 14.36 -17.22
CA ARG A 110 8.72 15.13 -18.16
C ARG A 110 10.22 15.04 -17.88
N SER A 111 10.63 14.61 -16.68
CA SER A 111 12.04 14.42 -16.33
C SER A 111 12.72 13.45 -17.29
N PHE A 112 12.01 12.40 -17.75
CA PHE A 112 12.56 11.39 -18.65
C PHE A 112 13.08 12.00 -19.95
N ILE A 113 12.30 12.86 -20.60
CA ILE A 113 12.72 13.51 -21.85
C ILE A 113 13.76 14.61 -21.60
N ILE A 114 13.70 15.30 -20.47
CA ILE A 114 14.72 16.28 -20.07
C ILE A 114 16.08 15.59 -19.91
N ASN A 115 16.12 14.45 -19.20
CA ASN A 115 17.32 13.64 -19.01
C ASN A 115 17.85 13.14 -20.36
N VAL A 116 16.99 12.57 -21.21
CA VAL A 116 17.37 12.08 -22.54
C VAL A 116 17.97 13.20 -23.38
N PHE A 117 17.33 14.39 -23.43
CA PHE A 117 17.83 15.53 -24.22
C PHE A 117 19.17 16.02 -23.68
N HIS A 118 19.30 16.12 -22.36
CA HIS A 118 20.55 16.50 -21.70
C HIS A 118 21.68 15.53 -22.06
N ASP A 119 21.45 14.22 -21.94
CA ASP A 119 22.46 13.18 -22.13
C ASP A 119 22.98 13.09 -23.57
N ILE A 120 22.12 13.40 -24.55
CA ILE A 120 22.50 13.42 -25.97
C ILE A 120 22.85 14.82 -26.50
N GLY A 121 22.87 15.83 -25.63
CA GLY A 121 23.33 17.18 -25.94
C GLY A 121 22.36 18.05 -26.75
N ILE A 122 21.05 17.76 -26.70
CA ILE A 122 20.00 18.60 -27.28
C ILE A 122 19.75 19.79 -26.35
N LYS A 123 19.78 21.01 -26.90
CA LYS A 123 19.66 22.26 -26.12
C LYS A 123 18.26 22.84 -26.14
N GLU A 124 17.46 22.42 -27.10
CA GLU A 124 16.09 22.85 -27.30
C GLU A 124 15.17 22.28 -26.22
N SER A 125 14.15 23.04 -25.84
CA SER A 125 13.15 22.56 -24.89
C SER A 125 12.19 21.57 -25.56
N PRO A 126 11.90 20.42 -24.93
CA PRO A 126 10.94 19.48 -25.48
C PRO A 126 9.52 20.03 -25.36
N GLN A 127 8.67 19.73 -26.35
CA GLN A 127 7.25 20.07 -26.33
C GLN A 127 6.49 18.95 -25.61
N VAL A 128 6.31 19.06 -24.30
CA VAL A 128 5.83 17.95 -23.45
C VAL A 128 4.49 18.29 -22.78
N PHE A 129 3.54 17.37 -22.91
CA PHE A 129 2.39 17.25 -22.04
C PHE A 129 2.71 16.28 -20.91
N ASP A 130 2.93 16.83 -19.71
CA ASP A 130 3.17 16.06 -18.50
C ASP A 130 1.85 15.75 -17.81
N TYR A 131 1.63 14.47 -17.49
CA TYR A 131 0.38 14.02 -16.91
C TYR A 131 0.52 13.27 -15.57
N GLU A 132 1.66 13.39 -14.87
CA GLU A 132 1.96 12.65 -13.62
C GLU A 132 0.83 12.74 -12.59
N ASN A 133 0.32 13.96 -12.39
CA ASN A 133 -0.60 14.33 -11.32
C ASN A 133 -2.04 14.50 -11.81
N MET A 134 -2.36 14.02 -13.01
CA MET A 134 -3.71 14.14 -13.55
C MET A 134 -4.67 13.13 -12.91
N LEU A 135 -5.84 13.64 -12.51
CA LEU A 135 -6.97 12.80 -12.13
C LEU A 135 -7.66 12.31 -13.41
N TRP A 136 -7.34 11.09 -13.80
CA TRP A 136 -7.79 10.54 -15.07
C TRP A 136 -9.31 10.35 -15.15
N SER A 137 -9.92 11.12 -16.04
CA SER A 137 -11.29 10.92 -16.53
C SER A 137 -11.26 10.79 -18.07
N LYS A 138 -12.42 10.55 -18.70
CA LYS A 138 -12.51 10.58 -20.18
C LYS A 138 -12.09 11.94 -20.76
N ASP A 139 -12.34 13.03 -20.05
CA ASP A 139 -12.06 14.38 -20.52
C ASP A 139 -10.55 14.67 -20.59
N GLU A 140 -9.74 13.98 -19.80
CA GLU A 140 -8.28 14.17 -19.79
C GLU A 140 -7.59 13.62 -21.05
N ILE A 141 -8.11 12.55 -21.67
CA ILE A 141 -7.56 12.06 -22.94
C ILE A 141 -7.79 13.07 -24.06
N ASN A 142 -8.95 13.75 -24.07
CA ASN A 142 -9.21 14.83 -25.02
C ASN A 142 -8.22 15.98 -24.86
N ARG A 143 -7.81 16.30 -23.63
CA ARG A 143 -6.79 17.34 -23.40
C ARG A 143 -5.42 16.99 -23.98
N VAL A 144 -5.04 15.71 -23.95
CA VAL A 144 -3.81 15.23 -24.61
C VAL A 144 -3.93 15.37 -26.13
N ILE A 145 -5.07 14.98 -26.70
CA ILE A 145 -5.34 15.14 -28.14
C ILE A 145 -5.27 16.63 -28.54
N ASP A 146 -5.98 17.50 -27.82
CA ASP A 146 -6.01 18.93 -28.06
C ASP A 146 -4.62 19.56 -27.99
N PHE A 147 -3.78 19.11 -27.06
CA PHE A 147 -2.38 19.53 -26.97
C PHE A 147 -1.60 19.21 -28.26
N HIS A 148 -1.65 17.97 -28.74
CA HIS A 148 -0.95 17.56 -29.96
C HIS A 148 -1.49 18.30 -31.20
N VAL A 149 -2.80 18.44 -31.30
CA VAL A 149 -3.46 19.18 -32.38
C VAL A 149 -3.00 20.64 -32.39
N ALA A 150 -3.00 21.30 -31.23
CA ALA A 150 -2.57 22.70 -31.11
C ALA A 150 -1.10 22.88 -31.53
N LYS A 151 -0.21 21.97 -31.10
CA LYS A 151 1.22 22.02 -31.46
C LYS A 151 1.48 21.76 -32.94
N TYR A 152 0.67 20.90 -33.56
CA TYR A 152 0.75 20.68 -35.00
C TYR A 152 0.24 21.89 -35.79
N GLN A 153 -0.92 22.43 -35.41
CA GLN A 153 -1.54 23.57 -36.09
C GLN A 153 -0.71 24.86 -35.96
N SER A 154 0.00 25.05 -34.84
CA SER A 154 0.90 26.20 -34.67
C SER A 154 2.22 26.07 -35.44
N GLY A 155 2.53 24.90 -35.99
CA GLY A 155 3.83 24.60 -36.63
C GLY A 155 4.99 24.44 -35.64
N GLU A 156 4.71 24.41 -34.34
CA GLU A 156 5.72 24.13 -33.31
C GLU A 156 6.18 22.67 -33.37
N ALA A 157 5.27 21.75 -33.65
CA ALA A 157 5.54 20.33 -33.86
C ALA A 157 5.10 19.87 -35.25
N HIS A 158 5.82 18.92 -35.84
CA HIS A 158 5.47 18.28 -37.11
C HIS A 158 4.94 16.85 -36.93
N LEU A 159 5.12 16.28 -35.73
CA LEU A 159 4.71 14.93 -35.39
C LEU A 159 4.35 14.85 -33.90
N ALA A 160 3.33 14.06 -33.58
CA ALA A 160 2.97 13.71 -32.21
C ALA A 160 3.54 12.33 -31.85
N LEU A 161 4.24 12.22 -30.72
CA LEU A 161 4.72 10.96 -30.16
C LEU A 161 3.96 10.69 -28.87
N THR A 162 3.09 9.68 -28.90
CA THR A 162 2.17 9.40 -27.80
C THR A 162 2.38 8.03 -27.19
N SER A 163 2.25 7.94 -25.88
CA SER A 163 2.24 6.68 -25.13
C SER A 163 0.84 6.06 -25.03
N ILE A 164 -0.18 6.79 -25.47
CA ILE A 164 -1.58 6.44 -25.26
C ILE A 164 -2.17 5.98 -26.59
N HIS A 165 -2.47 4.69 -26.71
CA HIS A 165 -3.01 4.11 -27.95
C HIS A 165 -4.30 4.79 -28.44
N ALA A 166 -5.21 5.16 -27.52
CA ALA A 166 -6.41 5.90 -27.88
C ALA A 166 -6.11 7.30 -28.46
N VAL A 167 -5.07 7.98 -27.98
CA VAL A 167 -4.65 9.29 -28.53
C VAL A 167 -4.09 9.11 -29.93
N TYR A 168 -3.23 8.10 -30.14
CA TYR A 168 -2.71 7.77 -31.47
C TYR A 168 -3.83 7.52 -32.47
N ASP A 169 -4.79 6.66 -32.12
CA ASP A 169 -5.91 6.32 -33.00
C ASP A 169 -6.75 7.54 -33.37
N GLU A 170 -7.04 8.43 -32.41
CA GLU A 170 -7.77 9.66 -32.68
C GLU A 170 -6.97 10.64 -33.56
N LEU A 171 -5.68 10.85 -33.27
CA LEU A 171 -4.81 11.70 -34.08
C LEU A 171 -4.70 11.22 -35.53
N GLN A 172 -4.56 9.91 -35.75
CA GLN A 172 -4.55 9.31 -37.08
C GLN A 172 -5.88 9.53 -37.80
N LYS A 173 -7.02 9.36 -37.13
CA LYS A 173 -8.36 9.57 -37.72
C LYS A 173 -8.55 11.01 -38.22
N ILE A 174 -8.03 11.99 -37.50
CA ILE A 174 -8.14 13.42 -37.89
C ILE A 174 -6.98 13.90 -38.77
N GLY A 175 -6.09 13.00 -39.21
CA GLY A 175 -5.01 13.30 -40.16
C GLY A 175 -3.80 14.01 -39.57
N ILE A 176 -3.59 13.94 -38.25
CA ILE A 176 -2.39 14.49 -37.60
C ILE A 176 -1.28 13.43 -37.61
N PRO A 177 -0.09 13.73 -38.20
CA PRO A 177 1.04 12.82 -38.17
C PRO A 177 1.41 12.44 -36.73
N SER A 178 1.35 11.15 -36.43
CA SER A 178 1.61 10.65 -35.09
C SER A 178 2.30 9.29 -35.11
N GLU A 179 3.07 9.02 -34.08
CA GLU A 179 3.74 7.75 -33.79
C GLU A 179 3.45 7.34 -32.35
N ARG A 180 3.50 6.04 -32.10
CA ARG A 180 3.40 5.50 -30.75
C ARG A 180 4.79 5.41 -30.13
N MET A 181 4.87 5.62 -28.83
CA MET A 181 6.05 5.24 -28.09
C MET A 181 6.28 3.74 -28.24
N ILE A 182 7.53 3.38 -28.46
CA ILE A 182 7.96 1.99 -28.55
C ILE A 182 7.97 1.42 -27.14
N ASP A 183 7.27 0.32 -26.92
CA ASP A 183 7.46 -0.50 -25.73
C ASP A 183 8.69 -1.39 -25.94
N PRO A 184 9.85 -1.07 -25.33
CA PRO A 184 11.04 -1.88 -25.57
C PRO A 184 10.78 -3.30 -25.06
N LYS A 185 11.12 -4.29 -25.88
CA LYS A 185 10.93 -5.70 -25.54
C LYS A 185 11.50 -6.05 -24.15
N GLN A 186 12.64 -5.46 -23.79
CA GLN A 186 13.27 -5.68 -22.50
C GLN A 186 12.45 -5.13 -21.33
N SER A 187 11.76 -3.99 -21.51
CA SER A 187 10.87 -3.41 -20.50
C SER A 187 9.67 -4.32 -20.25
N ILE A 188 9.07 -4.90 -21.31
CA ILE A 188 8.00 -5.90 -21.16
C ILE A 188 8.49 -7.14 -20.42
N ILE A 189 9.68 -7.66 -20.77
CA ILE A 189 10.28 -8.82 -20.09
C ILE A 189 10.49 -8.53 -18.60
N GLN A 190 11.04 -7.37 -18.27
CA GLN A 190 11.30 -6.99 -16.88
C GLN A 190 10.00 -6.80 -16.11
N GLY A 191 9.01 -6.11 -16.69
CA GLY A 191 7.69 -5.92 -16.07
C GLY A 191 6.99 -7.24 -15.76
N LEU A 192 7.05 -8.22 -16.66
CA LEU A 192 6.48 -9.55 -16.42
C LEU A 192 7.24 -10.36 -15.36
N LYS A 193 8.58 -10.26 -15.33
CA LYS A 193 9.40 -10.88 -14.27
C LYS A 193 9.12 -10.29 -12.89
N ASP A 194 9.00 -8.97 -12.81
CA ASP A 194 8.69 -8.27 -11.57
C ASP A 194 7.27 -8.60 -11.09
N ALA A 195 6.31 -8.68 -12.01
CA ALA A 195 4.96 -9.16 -11.72
C ALA A 195 4.97 -10.58 -11.14
N LYS A 196 5.76 -11.50 -11.73
CA LYS A 196 5.94 -12.86 -11.21
C LYS A 196 6.49 -12.86 -9.77
N ILE A 197 7.58 -12.14 -9.52
CA ILE A 197 8.21 -12.05 -8.19
C ILE A 197 7.22 -11.52 -7.15
N LYS A 198 6.49 -10.45 -7.49
CA LYS A 198 5.49 -9.85 -6.58
C LYS A 198 4.32 -10.81 -6.33
N ALA A 199 3.89 -11.57 -7.33
CA ALA A 199 2.84 -12.59 -7.18
C ALA A 199 3.29 -13.73 -6.26
N GLU A 200 4.50 -14.25 -6.45
CA GLU A 200 5.09 -15.30 -5.61
C GLU A 200 5.24 -14.83 -4.16
N LEU A 201 5.71 -13.59 -3.95
CA LEU A 201 5.81 -12.99 -2.64
C LEU A 201 4.45 -12.88 -1.96
N ALA A 202 3.42 -12.38 -2.66
CA ALA A 202 2.06 -12.25 -2.13
C ALA A 202 1.47 -13.62 -1.75
N LYS A 203 1.70 -14.66 -2.57
CA LYS A 203 1.29 -16.04 -2.27
C LYS A 203 2.00 -16.61 -1.04
N SER A 204 3.32 -16.47 -0.99
CA SER A 204 4.13 -16.93 0.14
C SER A 204 3.69 -16.26 1.45
N HIS A 205 3.45 -14.96 1.39
CA HIS A 205 2.97 -14.17 2.51
C HIS A 205 1.57 -14.61 2.97
N SER A 206 0.64 -14.80 2.02
CA SER A 206 -0.71 -15.31 2.29
C SER A 206 -0.69 -16.72 2.91
N ALA A 207 0.22 -17.58 2.47
CA ALA A 207 0.39 -18.96 2.96
C ALA A 207 1.10 -19.06 4.32
N THR A 208 1.58 -17.95 4.90
CA THR A 208 2.23 -17.95 6.21
C THR A 208 1.28 -18.47 7.29
N VAL A 209 1.81 -19.18 8.29
CA VAL A 209 0.99 -19.79 9.34
C VAL A 209 0.29 -18.71 10.16
N GLY A 210 -1.03 -18.84 10.28
CA GLY A 210 -1.88 -18.03 11.12
C GLY A 210 -2.46 -18.85 12.27
N ALA A 211 -2.66 -18.21 13.42
CA ALA A 211 -3.43 -18.77 14.53
C ALA A 211 -4.46 -17.74 15.00
N CYS A 212 -5.63 -18.22 15.38
CA CYS A 212 -6.70 -17.46 15.98
C CYS A 212 -7.01 -18.05 17.35
N ILE A 213 -6.90 -17.25 18.41
CA ILE A 213 -7.33 -17.65 19.75
C ILE A 213 -8.50 -16.77 20.15
N ILE A 214 -9.61 -17.41 20.50
CA ILE A 214 -10.83 -16.77 20.96
C ILE A 214 -11.06 -17.21 22.40
N SER A 215 -11.34 -16.26 23.28
CA SER A 215 -11.85 -16.56 24.61
C SER A 215 -13.12 -15.77 24.89
N SER A 216 -14.12 -16.47 25.42
CA SER A 216 -15.27 -15.84 26.05
C SER A 216 -14.96 -15.62 27.52
N LEU A 217 -15.28 -14.44 28.06
CA LEU A 217 -15.14 -14.20 29.51
C LEU A 217 -16.36 -14.72 30.30
N GLU A 218 -17.42 -15.14 29.58
CA GLU A 218 -18.63 -15.73 30.13
C GLU A 218 -18.99 -17.02 29.37
N LEU A 219 -19.23 -18.12 30.09
CA LEU A 219 -19.70 -19.39 29.51
C LEU A 219 -21.18 -19.24 29.12
N ARG A 220 -21.49 -19.38 27.82
CA ARG A 220 -22.88 -19.32 27.33
C ARG A 220 -23.14 -20.35 26.23
N ASP A 221 -24.39 -20.80 26.19
CA ASP A 221 -24.90 -21.73 25.19
C ASP A 221 -24.83 -21.13 23.77
N GLY A 222 -24.46 -21.96 22.79
CA GLY A 222 -24.41 -21.58 21.36
C GLY A 222 -23.11 -20.94 20.86
N LEU A 223 -22.07 -20.77 21.72
CA LEU A 223 -20.76 -20.26 21.27
C LEU A 223 -20.11 -21.18 20.22
N LEU A 224 -20.17 -22.50 20.42
CA LEU A 224 -19.57 -23.48 19.51
C LEU A 224 -20.20 -23.42 18.10
N GLU A 225 -21.52 -23.23 18.00
CA GLU A 225 -22.21 -23.08 16.71
C GLU A 225 -21.78 -21.82 15.96
N LYS A 226 -21.58 -20.72 16.69
CA LYS A 226 -21.09 -19.45 16.11
C LYS A 226 -19.63 -19.54 15.68
N LEU A 227 -18.81 -20.28 16.43
CA LEU A 227 -17.42 -20.56 16.07
C LEU A 227 -17.30 -21.44 14.81
N ASP A 228 -18.25 -22.36 14.57
CA ASP A 228 -18.29 -23.17 13.35
C ASP A 228 -18.46 -22.34 12.07
N VAL A 229 -19.21 -21.24 12.14
CA VAL A 229 -19.36 -20.29 11.02
C VAL A 229 -18.01 -19.64 10.69
N ILE A 230 -17.29 -19.18 11.71
CA ILE A 230 -15.98 -18.55 11.54
C ILE A 230 -14.94 -19.57 11.07
N SER A 231 -14.98 -20.79 11.60
CA SER A 231 -13.99 -21.80 11.25
C SER A 231 -14.05 -22.20 9.78
N LYS A 232 -15.24 -22.14 9.16
CA LYS A 232 -15.40 -22.35 7.71
C LYS A 232 -14.68 -21.29 6.88
N GLU A 233 -14.81 -20.02 7.23
CA GLU A 233 -14.08 -18.94 6.54
C GLU A 233 -12.59 -19.00 6.80
N LEU A 234 -12.18 -19.35 8.01
CA LEU A 234 -10.77 -19.58 8.36
C LEU A 234 -10.23 -20.92 7.86
N ARG A 235 -11.04 -21.71 7.14
CA ARG A 235 -10.68 -23.03 6.58
C ARG A 235 -10.02 -23.95 7.60
N GLY A 236 -10.51 -23.91 8.83
CA GLY A 236 -9.97 -24.66 9.95
C GLY A 236 -11.07 -25.23 10.84
N SER A 237 -10.66 -25.78 11.97
CA SER A 237 -11.56 -26.20 13.04
C SER A 237 -11.00 -25.71 14.38
N PHE A 238 -11.87 -25.21 15.24
CA PHE A 238 -11.47 -24.81 16.58
C PHE A 238 -11.21 -26.04 17.43
N LYS A 239 -10.10 -26.01 18.17
CA LYS A 239 -9.79 -26.91 19.26
C LYS A 239 -9.98 -26.18 20.57
N THR A 240 -10.57 -26.86 21.54
CA THR A 240 -10.73 -26.35 22.90
C THR A 240 -9.40 -26.46 23.65
N ILE A 241 -8.90 -25.36 24.19
CA ILE A 241 -7.75 -25.32 25.11
C ILE A 241 -8.25 -25.52 26.54
N ASP A 242 -9.28 -24.78 26.92
CA ASP A 242 -9.97 -24.85 28.21
C ASP A 242 -11.46 -24.48 28.00
N GLU A 243 -12.28 -24.51 29.06
CA GLU A 243 -13.73 -24.28 28.99
C GLU A 243 -14.14 -22.98 28.29
N MET A 244 -13.27 -21.97 28.29
CA MET A 244 -13.56 -20.64 27.78
C MET A 244 -12.70 -20.25 26.58
N THR A 245 -11.69 -21.04 26.22
CA THR A 245 -10.66 -20.68 25.24
C THR A 245 -10.56 -21.70 24.12
N PHE A 246 -10.62 -21.19 22.88
CA PHE A 246 -10.57 -21.95 21.65
C PHE A 246 -9.42 -21.46 20.77
N ILE A 247 -8.77 -22.38 20.06
CA ILE A 247 -7.71 -22.08 19.10
C ILE A 247 -8.01 -22.70 17.74
N LEU A 248 -7.72 -21.96 16.68
CA LEU A 248 -7.78 -22.45 15.30
C LEU A 248 -6.48 -22.09 14.60
N TYR A 249 -5.90 -23.06 13.88
CA TYR A 249 -4.77 -22.83 12.98
C TYR A 249 -5.27 -22.66 11.56
N THR A 250 -4.70 -21.70 10.86
CA THR A 250 -5.13 -21.24 9.53
C THR A 250 -3.94 -20.60 8.82
N THR A 251 -4.20 -19.84 7.77
CA THR A 251 -3.22 -19.04 7.06
C THR A 251 -3.41 -17.56 7.35
N ARG A 252 -2.35 -16.78 7.17
CA ARG A 252 -2.41 -15.32 7.21
C ARG A 252 -3.45 -14.79 6.22
N GLY A 253 -3.51 -15.36 5.01
CA GLY A 253 -4.46 -14.96 3.96
C GLY A 253 -5.92 -15.14 4.36
N ASP A 254 -6.25 -16.23 5.04
CA ASP A 254 -7.61 -16.49 5.53
C ASP A 254 -7.99 -15.53 6.68
N ILE A 255 -7.03 -15.18 7.56
CA ILE A 255 -7.24 -14.17 8.61
C ILE A 255 -7.45 -12.77 8.00
N GLU A 256 -6.56 -12.34 7.10
CA GLU A 256 -6.71 -11.05 6.41
C GLU A 256 -8.01 -11.01 5.58
N SER A 257 -8.45 -12.16 5.08
CA SER A 257 -9.74 -12.32 4.39
C SER A 257 -10.91 -11.99 5.29
N ILE A 258 -11.02 -12.67 6.43
CA ILE A 258 -12.17 -12.53 7.32
C ILE A 258 -12.23 -11.12 7.96
N ILE A 259 -11.08 -10.50 8.25
CA ILE A 259 -11.00 -9.14 8.84
C ILE A 259 -11.60 -8.07 7.92
N LYS A 260 -11.47 -8.24 6.59
CA LYS A 260 -12.08 -7.33 5.62
C LYS A 260 -13.60 -7.51 5.46
N THR A 261 -14.18 -8.55 6.06
CA THR A 261 -15.62 -8.81 6.06
C THR A 261 -16.26 -8.33 7.35
N ASN A 262 -17.60 -8.26 7.36
CA ASN A 262 -18.35 -7.99 8.59
C ASN A 262 -18.46 -9.22 9.52
N MET A 263 -17.82 -10.35 9.23
CA MET A 263 -18.06 -11.59 9.99
C MET A 263 -17.61 -11.51 11.45
N ILE A 264 -16.46 -10.88 11.73
CA ILE A 264 -16.00 -10.69 13.11
C ILE A 264 -16.94 -9.72 13.86
N ASN A 265 -17.42 -8.67 13.18
CA ASN A 265 -18.39 -7.74 13.76
C ASN A 265 -19.74 -8.42 14.03
N ASN A 266 -20.18 -9.29 13.13
CA ASN A 266 -21.38 -10.10 13.31
C ASN A 266 -21.22 -11.07 14.47
N LEU A 267 -20.03 -11.66 14.64
CA LEU A 267 -19.72 -12.50 15.80
C LEU A 267 -19.90 -11.70 17.10
N PHE A 268 -19.27 -10.51 17.17
CA PHE A 268 -19.39 -9.63 18.32
C PHE A 268 -20.84 -9.24 18.61
N ALA A 269 -21.62 -8.90 17.58
CA ALA A 269 -23.04 -8.56 17.74
C ALA A 269 -23.91 -9.77 18.15
N SER A 270 -23.50 -10.98 17.77
CA SER A 270 -24.27 -12.19 18.02
C SER A 270 -24.06 -12.76 19.42
N ILE A 271 -23.03 -12.35 20.17
CA ILE A 271 -22.68 -12.94 21.47
C ILE A 271 -22.93 -11.93 22.58
N GLU A 272 -23.73 -12.34 23.56
CA GLU A 272 -23.89 -11.61 24.81
C GLU A 272 -22.66 -11.84 25.70
N GLY A 273 -21.99 -10.76 26.10
CA GLY A 273 -20.81 -10.79 26.96
C GLY A 273 -19.49 -10.50 26.25
N THR A 274 -18.42 -10.39 27.01
CA THR A 274 -17.11 -9.93 26.50
C THR A 274 -16.35 -11.06 25.78
N ILE A 275 -15.89 -10.77 24.56
CA ILE A 275 -15.04 -11.69 23.77
C ILE A 275 -13.71 -11.02 23.47
N ALA A 276 -12.64 -11.75 23.75
CA ALA A 276 -11.30 -11.39 23.36
C ALA A 276 -10.80 -12.31 22.23
N ILE A 277 -10.41 -11.72 21.11
CA ILE A 277 -9.85 -12.43 19.96
C ILE A 277 -8.40 -11.97 19.74
N GLY A 278 -7.49 -12.93 19.57
CA GLY A 278 -6.11 -12.68 19.18
C GLY A 278 -5.76 -13.44 17.91
N PHE A 279 -5.29 -12.71 16.90
CA PHE A 279 -4.69 -13.29 15.71
C PHE A 279 -3.17 -13.21 15.80
N GLY A 280 -2.49 -14.26 15.34
CA GLY A 280 -1.04 -14.33 15.34
C GLY A 280 -0.51 -14.89 14.04
N TYR A 281 0.53 -14.27 13.48
CA TYR A 281 1.26 -14.78 12.32
C TYR A 281 2.61 -15.31 12.76
N GLY A 282 3.10 -16.38 12.12
CA GLY A 282 4.40 -16.95 12.45
C GLY A 282 4.97 -17.77 11.30
N LYS A 283 6.30 -17.93 11.28
CA LYS A 283 6.99 -18.86 10.37
C LYS A 283 6.74 -20.32 10.78
N THR A 284 6.33 -20.56 12.02
CA THR A 284 5.97 -21.87 12.55
C THR A 284 4.64 -21.80 13.29
N VAL A 285 3.96 -22.95 13.43
CA VAL A 285 2.73 -23.09 14.23
C VAL A 285 2.91 -22.58 15.65
N LYS A 286 4.03 -22.92 16.29
CA LYS A 286 4.35 -22.50 17.66
C LYS A 286 4.47 -20.97 17.79
N GLU A 287 5.13 -20.34 16.82
CA GLU A 287 5.28 -18.89 16.80
C GLU A 287 3.92 -18.19 16.59
N ALA A 288 3.13 -18.66 15.62
CA ALA A 288 1.81 -18.10 15.32
C ALA A 288 0.89 -18.20 16.55
N GLU A 289 0.87 -19.36 17.23
CA GLU A 289 0.13 -19.56 18.47
C GLU A 289 0.59 -18.63 19.59
N GLN A 290 1.90 -18.52 19.82
CA GLN A 290 2.43 -17.61 20.83
C GLN A 290 2.03 -16.16 20.52
N ASN A 291 2.09 -15.76 19.25
CA ASN A 291 1.69 -14.43 18.83
C ASN A 291 0.19 -14.18 19.03
N ALA A 292 -0.66 -15.15 18.66
CA ALA A 292 -2.10 -15.09 18.87
C ALA A 292 -2.46 -15.00 20.35
N LYS A 293 -1.75 -15.74 21.22
CA LYS A 293 -1.93 -15.70 22.68
C LYS A 293 -1.56 -14.34 23.26
N ILE A 294 -0.48 -13.73 22.79
CA ILE A 294 -0.11 -12.37 23.20
C ILE A 294 -1.18 -11.37 22.75
N ALA A 295 -1.59 -11.41 21.47
CA ALA A 295 -2.64 -10.55 20.93
C ALA A 295 -3.97 -10.69 21.69
N GLN A 296 -4.38 -11.92 22.00
CA GLN A 296 -5.57 -12.20 22.82
C GLN A 296 -5.43 -11.60 24.23
N GLY A 297 -4.23 -11.67 24.83
CA GLY A 297 -3.94 -11.03 26.10
C GLY A 297 -4.15 -9.50 26.06
N PHE A 298 -3.82 -8.85 24.95
CA PHE A 298 -4.14 -7.42 24.76
C PHE A 298 -5.65 -7.18 24.66
N ALA A 299 -6.39 -8.04 23.97
CA ALA A 299 -7.86 -7.95 23.90
C ALA A 299 -8.52 -8.14 25.27
N LYS A 300 -8.10 -9.13 26.07
CA LYS A 300 -8.64 -9.41 27.42
C LYS A 300 -8.45 -8.24 28.40
N ASN A 301 -7.33 -7.54 28.29
CA ASN A 301 -7.00 -6.42 29.18
C ASN A 301 -7.47 -5.07 28.63
N ASN A 302 -8.19 -5.06 27.52
CA ASN A 302 -8.72 -3.84 26.93
C ASN A 302 -10.07 -3.49 27.58
N PRO A 303 -10.34 -2.21 27.88
CA PRO A 303 -11.66 -1.77 28.37
C PRO A 303 -12.82 -1.96 27.36
N ILE A 304 -12.53 -2.29 26.10
CA ILE A 304 -13.52 -2.50 25.04
C ILE A 304 -13.96 -3.96 25.04
N ASP A 305 -15.26 -4.19 25.26
CA ASP A 305 -15.80 -5.55 25.46
C ASP A 305 -15.73 -6.48 24.23
N HIS A 306 -15.62 -5.89 23.04
CA HIS A 306 -15.58 -6.60 21.78
C HIS A 306 -14.45 -6.04 20.94
N CYS A 307 -13.27 -6.59 21.13
CA CYS A 307 -12.12 -6.20 20.36
C CYS A 307 -11.22 -7.37 19.99
N PHE A 308 -10.42 -7.15 18.95
CA PHE A 308 -9.37 -8.07 18.56
C PHE A 308 -8.07 -7.36 18.26
N TYR A 309 -6.99 -8.12 18.40
CA TYR A 309 -5.65 -7.69 18.04
C TYR A 309 -5.00 -8.71 17.10
N ILE A 310 -4.00 -8.25 16.35
CA ILE A 310 -3.18 -9.08 15.47
C ILE A 310 -1.73 -8.87 15.87
N LEU A 311 -0.94 -9.93 16.03
CA LEU A 311 0.49 -9.83 16.25
C LEU A 311 1.27 -10.54 15.13
N THR A 312 2.14 -9.80 14.45
CA THR A 312 2.97 -10.33 13.36
C THR A 312 4.22 -11.04 13.88
N SER A 313 4.89 -11.79 13.00
CA SER A 313 6.21 -12.37 13.28
C SER A 313 7.25 -11.31 13.67
N ASP A 314 7.11 -10.09 13.13
CA ASP A 314 7.93 -8.93 13.46
C ASP A 314 7.50 -8.22 14.75
N LYS A 315 6.61 -8.81 15.54
CA LYS A 315 6.14 -8.26 16.82
C LYS A 315 5.47 -6.90 16.68
N GLU A 316 4.85 -6.64 15.54
CA GLU A 316 3.95 -5.51 15.34
C GLU A 316 2.54 -5.92 15.77
N LEU A 317 2.00 -5.19 16.74
CA LEU A 317 0.67 -5.39 17.29
C LEU A 317 -0.30 -4.41 16.62
N PHE A 318 -1.30 -4.94 15.93
CA PHE A 318 -2.36 -4.17 15.28
C PHE A 318 -3.64 -4.24 16.12
N GLY A 319 -4.34 -3.11 16.27
CA GLY A 319 -5.62 -3.00 16.98
C GLY A 319 -5.60 -1.93 18.08
N PRO A 320 -6.66 -1.81 18.89
CA PRO A 320 -7.82 -2.71 18.98
C PRO A 320 -8.84 -2.51 17.85
N PHE A 321 -9.06 -3.53 17.03
CA PHE A 321 -10.17 -3.53 16.06
C PHE A 321 -11.50 -3.90 16.73
N PRO A 322 -12.66 -3.46 16.20
CA PRO A 322 -12.84 -2.63 15.00
C PRO A 322 -12.71 -1.13 15.27
N LYS A 323 -12.60 -0.69 16.53
CA LYS A 323 -12.67 0.72 16.92
C LYS A 323 -11.45 1.55 16.52
N GLU A 324 -10.25 1.00 16.63
CA GLU A 324 -9.01 1.73 16.38
C GLU A 324 -7.97 0.89 15.61
N GLN A 325 -7.44 1.46 14.53
CA GLN A 325 -6.35 0.86 13.77
C GLN A 325 -5.02 1.50 14.19
N ARG A 326 -4.47 1.06 15.32
CA ARG A 326 -3.12 1.45 15.76
C ARG A 326 -2.13 0.32 15.49
N VAL A 327 -0.89 0.67 15.20
CA VAL A 327 0.22 -0.27 15.00
C VAL A 327 1.27 -0.01 16.07
N GLN A 328 1.51 -0.96 16.97
CA GLN A 328 2.50 -0.83 18.04
C GLN A 328 3.62 -1.85 17.88
N SER A 329 4.87 -1.40 17.77
CA SER A 329 6.01 -2.32 17.80
C SER A 329 6.31 -2.77 19.22
N LEU A 330 6.32 -4.09 19.44
CA LEU A 330 6.68 -4.73 20.71
C LEU A 330 8.14 -5.18 20.74
N LYS A 331 8.89 -5.03 19.63
CA LYS A 331 10.33 -5.23 19.55
C LYS A 331 11.06 -3.90 19.40
N ASN A 332 12.33 -3.87 19.75
CA ASN A 332 13.20 -2.73 19.52
C ASN A 332 14.51 -3.25 18.93
N ASP A 333 14.64 -3.18 17.62
CA ASP A 333 15.78 -3.67 16.81
C ASP A 333 16.60 -2.53 16.18
N ASN A 334 16.16 -1.28 16.33
CA ASN A 334 16.92 -0.10 15.91
C ASN A 334 18.00 0.24 16.97
N PRO A 335 19.30 0.31 16.63
CA PRO A 335 20.38 0.61 17.57
C PRO A 335 20.19 1.91 18.37
N GLU A 336 19.67 2.97 17.74
CA GLU A 336 19.42 4.25 18.39
C GLU A 336 18.24 4.15 19.38
N LEU A 337 17.16 3.49 18.98
CA LEU A 337 16.03 3.25 19.88
C LEU A 337 16.39 2.29 21.03
N MET A 338 17.28 1.33 20.80
CA MET A 338 17.80 0.44 21.85
C MET A 338 18.63 1.21 22.87
N LYS A 339 19.45 2.17 22.41
CA LYS A 339 20.19 3.08 23.30
C LYS A 339 19.24 3.90 24.16
N ILE A 340 18.22 4.52 23.56
CA ILE A 340 17.17 5.26 24.27
C ILE A 340 16.49 4.37 25.30
N ALA A 341 16.05 3.16 24.91
CA ALA A 341 15.38 2.23 25.82
C ALA A 341 16.27 1.79 26.98
N LYS A 342 17.57 1.58 26.75
CA LYS A 342 18.55 1.18 27.78
C LYS A 342 18.81 2.31 28.77
N GLU A 343 18.98 3.53 28.30
CA GLU A 343 19.23 4.71 29.12
C GLU A 343 17.98 5.08 29.94
N THR A 344 16.81 5.14 29.28
CA THR A 344 15.55 5.58 29.90
C THR A 344 14.81 4.46 30.66
N LYS A 345 15.23 3.20 30.47
CA LYS A 345 14.55 1.98 30.94
C LYS A 345 13.08 1.93 30.52
N LEU A 346 12.77 2.43 29.32
CA LEU A 346 11.43 2.35 28.73
C LEU A 346 11.27 1.01 27.99
N SER A 347 10.08 0.43 28.07
CA SER A 347 9.74 -0.75 27.26
C SER A 347 9.63 -0.37 25.78
N PRO A 348 9.90 -1.30 24.84
CA PRO A 348 9.68 -1.08 23.41
C PRO A 348 8.27 -0.56 23.11
N ALA A 349 7.29 -1.13 23.79
CA ALA A 349 5.89 -0.74 23.72
C ALA A 349 5.67 0.75 24.05
N ASN A 350 6.25 1.26 25.13
CA ASN A 350 6.10 2.67 25.52
C ASN A 350 6.87 3.60 24.57
N LEU A 351 8.07 3.19 24.13
CA LEU A 351 8.86 3.96 23.17
C LEU A 351 8.14 4.09 21.82
N SER A 352 7.58 2.99 21.31
CA SER A 352 6.78 2.99 20.07
C SER A 352 5.57 3.92 20.17
N LYS A 353 4.85 3.93 21.30
CA LYS A 353 3.71 4.84 21.51
C LYS A 353 4.12 6.32 21.53
N ILE A 354 5.28 6.67 22.09
CA ILE A 354 5.79 8.05 22.09
C ILE A 354 6.15 8.50 20.67
N ILE A 355 6.77 7.62 19.88
CA ILE A 355 7.10 7.89 18.47
C ILE A 355 5.81 8.12 17.66
N GLN A 356 4.80 7.27 17.83
CA GLN A 356 3.50 7.43 17.15
C GLN A 356 2.77 8.71 17.57
N PHE A 357 2.83 9.06 18.86
CA PHE A 357 2.31 10.33 19.34
C PHE A 357 2.96 11.51 18.59
N SER A 358 4.29 11.49 18.44
CA SER A 358 5.04 12.51 17.69
C SER A 358 4.63 12.61 16.22
N GLN A 359 4.33 11.48 15.57
CA GLN A 359 3.97 11.44 14.15
C GLN A 359 2.53 11.87 13.90
N SER A 360 1.63 11.62 14.86
CA SER A 360 0.20 11.93 14.74
C SER A 360 -0.18 13.32 15.26
N HIS A 361 0.69 13.97 16.02
CA HIS A 361 0.47 15.34 16.49
C HIS A 361 0.94 16.39 15.46
N PRO A 362 0.08 17.34 15.05
CA PRO A 362 0.43 18.41 14.11
C PRO A 362 1.52 19.37 14.64
N SER A 363 1.70 19.41 15.96
CA SER A 363 2.63 20.27 16.67
C SER A 363 3.73 19.42 17.31
N LEU A 364 4.99 19.82 17.13
CA LEU A 364 6.15 19.25 17.84
C LEU A 364 6.11 19.54 19.35
N LYS A 365 5.22 20.44 19.78
CA LYS A 365 5.03 20.88 21.17
C LYS A 365 3.76 20.29 21.76
N PHE A 366 3.87 19.73 22.96
CA PHE A 366 2.77 19.08 23.66
C PHE A 366 2.93 19.17 25.19
N THR A 367 1.84 18.97 25.92
CA THR A 367 1.84 18.92 27.38
C THR A 367 1.81 17.49 27.90
N ALA A 368 2.09 17.30 29.20
CA ALA A 368 1.89 16.02 29.85
C ALA A 368 0.41 15.54 29.81
N ALA A 369 -0.54 16.46 29.66
CA ALA A 369 -1.96 16.12 29.51
C ALA A 369 -2.21 15.46 28.14
N ASP A 370 -1.74 16.08 27.06
CA ASP A 370 -1.90 15.60 25.68
C ASP A 370 -1.31 14.20 25.52
N LEU A 371 -0.10 13.97 26.04
CA LEU A 371 0.53 12.66 26.00
C LEU A 371 -0.20 11.65 26.91
N SER A 372 -0.74 12.07 28.06
CA SER A 372 -1.49 11.16 28.94
C SER A 372 -2.82 10.71 28.32
N GLU A 373 -3.49 11.61 27.61
CA GLU A 373 -4.71 11.33 26.87
C GLU A 373 -4.43 10.34 25.73
N TYR A 374 -3.39 10.61 24.92
CA TYR A 374 -3.01 9.72 23.82
C TYR A 374 -2.61 8.31 24.28
N LEU A 375 -1.80 8.23 25.34
CA LEU A 375 -1.32 6.97 25.90
C LEU A 375 -2.41 6.22 26.70
N GLN A 376 -3.52 6.89 27.03
CA GLN A 376 -4.57 6.40 27.95
C GLN A 376 -4.00 5.95 29.30
N VAL A 377 -3.07 6.72 29.86
CA VAL A 377 -2.47 6.45 31.17
C VAL A 377 -2.60 7.66 32.09
N THR A 378 -2.44 7.44 33.40
CA THR A 378 -2.48 8.54 34.37
C THR A 378 -1.44 9.61 34.08
N ARG A 379 -1.81 10.88 34.27
CA ARG A 379 -0.91 12.03 34.16
C ARG A 379 0.38 11.86 34.96
N ARG A 380 0.31 11.31 36.17
CA ARG A 380 1.48 11.01 37.02
C ARG A 380 2.46 10.02 36.36
N SER A 381 1.95 9.02 35.63
CA SER A 381 2.78 8.07 34.90
C SER A 381 3.45 8.72 33.70
N THR A 382 2.71 9.59 33.00
CA THR A 382 3.23 10.39 31.88
C THR A 382 4.30 11.37 32.34
N GLU A 383 4.09 12.11 33.44
CA GLU A 383 5.09 13.03 34.00
C GLU A 383 6.37 12.30 34.42
N ARG A 384 6.25 11.11 35.02
CA ARG A 384 7.42 10.28 35.36
C ARG A 384 8.19 9.81 34.11
N LEU A 385 7.46 9.50 33.04
CA LEU A 385 8.05 9.10 31.76
C LEU A 385 8.74 10.29 31.09
N LEU A 386 8.09 11.45 31.05
CA LEU A 386 8.65 12.68 30.48
C LEU A 386 9.88 13.15 31.24
N LYS A 387 9.86 13.08 32.58
CA LYS A 387 11.02 13.41 33.40
C LYS A 387 12.25 12.58 33.00
N LYS A 388 12.09 11.27 32.83
CA LYS A 388 13.19 10.42 32.36
C LYS A 388 13.70 10.83 30.98
N LEU A 389 12.79 11.12 30.05
CA LEU A 389 13.20 11.54 28.70
C LEU A 389 13.94 12.87 28.72
N VAL A 390 13.54 13.80 29.61
CA VAL A 390 14.24 15.08 29.84
C VAL A 390 15.62 14.85 30.45
N ASP A 391 15.73 14.00 31.46
CA ASP A 391 17.01 13.69 32.14
C ASP A 391 18.07 13.14 31.17
N TYR A 392 17.64 12.44 30.10
CA TYR A 392 18.53 11.90 29.06
C TYR A 392 18.56 12.74 27.76
N GLY A 393 17.91 13.90 27.72
CA GLY A 393 17.96 14.83 26.59
C GLY A 393 17.14 14.44 25.34
N TYR A 394 16.25 13.46 25.49
CA TYR A 394 15.34 12.98 24.43
C TYR A 394 14.03 13.79 24.33
N VAL A 395 13.74 14.59 25.36
CA VAL A 395 12.65 15.57 25.40
C VAL A 395 13.21 16.84 26.04
N HIS A 396 12.80 18.01 25.54
CA HIS A 396 13.16 19.30 26.15
C HIS A 396 11.91 20.06 26.57
N ILE A 397 12.03 20.86 27.63
CA ILE A 397 10.96 21.78 28.05
C ILE A 397 11.15 23.08 27.26
N CYS A 398 10.20 23.39 26.38
CA CYS A 398 10.28 24.53 25.46
C CYS A 398 9.35 25.70 25.85
N GLY A 399 8.58 25.56 26.94
CA GLY A 399 7.72 26.62 27.45
C GLY A 399 6.83 26.17 28.61
N GLU A 400 5.94 27.07 29.02
CA GLU A 400 4.89 26.80 30.01
C GLU A 400 3.54 27.32 29.52
N GLU A 401 2.47 26.54 29.74
CA GLU A 401 1.09 26.90 29.47
C GLU A 401 0.34 27.12 30.80
N MET A 402 -0.46 28.18 30.89
CA MET A 402 -1.40 28.38 31.99
C MET A 402 -2.83 27.99 31.56
N PRO A 403 -3.41 26.91 32.12
CA PRO A 403 -4.80 26.58 31.88
C PRO A 403 -5.70 27.53 32.70
N TYR A 404 -6.05 28.69 32.12
CA TYR A 404 -6.90 29.73 32.75
C TYR A 404 -6.34 30.37 34.04
N GLN A 405 -7.02 31.44 34.51
CA GLN A 405 -6.57 32.38 35.57
C GLN A 405 -6.24 31.75 36.96
N GLN A 406 -6.39 30.44 37.15
CA GLN A 406 -5.97 29.73 38.36
C GLN A 406 -5.45 28.32 38.07
N GLY A 407 -4.19 28.05 38.42
CA GLY A 407 -3.55 26.75 38.33
C GLY A 407 -2.02 26.85 38.39
N ARG A 408 -1.33 25.73 38.63
CA ARG A 408 0.13 25.67 38.46
C ARG A 408 0.47 25.66 36.96
N PRO A 409 1.51 26.40 36.52
CA PRO A 409 1.99 26.34 35.14
C PRO A 409 2.23 24.89 34.68
N ARG A 410 1.85 24.58 33.44
CA ARG A 410 2.06 23.28 32.80
C ARG A 410 3.27 23.38 31.88
N ALA A 411 4.25 22.50 32.04
CA ALA A 411 5.37 22.44 31.10
C ALA A 411 4.90 22.02 29.71
N ILE A 412 5.41 22.72 28.69
CA ILE A 412 5.31 22.36 27.28
C ILE A 412 6.61 21.66 26.90
N TYR A 413 6.48 20.47 26.34
CA TYR A 413 7.54 19.56 25.96
C TYR A 413 7.69 19.52 24.43
N GLU A 414 8.91 19.28 23.97
CA GLU A 414 9.24 19.03 22.57
C GLU A 414 10.14 17.78 22.48
N LEU A 415 9.82 16.87 21.55
CA LEU A 415 10.56 15.62 21.35
C LEU A 415 11.84 15.88 20.55
N ASN A 416 12.94 15.29 21.00
CA ASN A 416 14.25 15.33 20.34
C ASN A 416 14.80 13.91 20.22
N LEU A 417 14.10 13.06 19.47
CA LEU A 417 14.50 11.69 19.21
C LEU A 417 15.32 11.61 17.90
N PRO A 418 16.46 10.90 17.88
CA PRO A 418 17.22 10.63 16.66
C PRO A 418 16.43 9.64 15.78
N LEU A 419 15.44 10.12 15.05
CA LEU A 419 14.68 9.33 14.09
C LEU A 419 15.14 9.72 12.70
N SER A 420 15.94 8.86 12.05
CA SER A 420 16.02 8.88 10.59
C SER A 420 14.66 8.39 10.07
N LEU A 421 13.79 9.33 9.73
CA LEU A 421 12.54 9.08 9.03
C LEU A 421 12.90 8.40 7.70
N SER A 422 12.73 7.09 7.63
CA SER A 422 12.79 6.33 6.38
C SER A 422 11.37 6.37 5.82
N PHE A 423 11.21 7.04 4.68
CA PHE A 423 9.96 7.21 3.95
C PHE A 423 9.41 5.89 3.41
#